data_AF-A0A3N9NUK5-F1
#
_entry.id   AF-A0A3N9NUK5-F1
#
_cell.length_a   1.000
_cell.length_b   1.000
_cell.length_c   1.000
_cell.angle_alpha   90.00
_cell.angle_beta   90.00
_cell.angle_gamma   90.00
#
_symmetry.space_group_name_H-M   'P 1'
#
loop_
_entity.id
_entity.type
_entity.pdbx_description
1 polymer ?
#
loop_
_entity_poly.entity_id
_entity_poly.type
_entity_poly.pdbx_seq_one_letter_code
_entity_poly.pdbx_strand_id
1 'polypeptide(L)'
;MKRRDFLKSSVAAAAFAAPAIIPARLLGRNDQVLPSNKITMACIGVGWQGTGNMENFLRESDCQVVVVCDLDEKHLEDARRIVNSTYHNND
;
A
#
# COMPACT_ATOMS: atom_id res chain seq x y z
N MET A 1 -26.96 -30.72 -0.50
CA MET A 1 -26.53 -29.44 -1.12
C MET A 1 -25.18 -29.65 -1.77
N LYS A 2 -24.99 -29.39 -3.07
CA LYS A 2 -23.71 -29.62 -3.76
C LYS A 2 -22.83 -28.37 -3.66
N ARG A 3 -21.49 -28.52 -3.63
CA ARG A 3 -20.52 -27.40 -3.55
C ARG A 3 -20.79 -26.29 -4.58
N ARG A 4 -21.18 -26.68 -5.79
CA ARG A 4 -21.53 -25.76 -6.88
C ARG A 4 -22.76 -24.91 -6.58
N ASP A 5 -23.76 -25.47 -5.91
CA ASP A 5 -25.02 -24.78 -5.60
C ASP A 5 -24.82 -23.82 -4.42
N PHE A 6 -23.97 -24.19 -3.46
CA PHE A 6 -23.53 -23.31 -2.38
C PHE A 6 -22.76 -22.10 -2.91
N LEU A 7 -21.76 -22.31 -3.80
CA LEU A 7 -21.00 -21.22 -4.42
C LEU A 7 -21.87 -20.25 -5.22
N LYS A 8 -22.87 -20.77 -5.94
CA LYS A 8 -23.84 -19.94 -6.67
C LYS A 8 -24.68 -19.09 -5.72
N SER A 9 -25.16 -19.67 -4.63
CA SER A 9 -25.96 -18.95 -3.64
C SER A 9 -25.13 -17.90 -2.90
N SER A 10 -23.86 -18.18 -2.60
CA SER A 10 -22.98 -17.22 -1.90
C SER A 10 -22.56 -16.05 -2.79
N VAL A 11 -22.28 -16.28 -4.08
CA VAL A 11 -21.98 -15.21 -5.04
C VAL A 11 -23.21 -14.31 -5.27
N ALA A 12 -24.40 -14.91 -5.41
CA ALA A 12 -25.63 -14.14 -5.54
C ALA A 12 -25.89 -13.26 -4.30
N ALA A 13 -25.72 -13.81 -3.09
CA ALA A 13 -25.85 -13.03 -1.85
C ALA A 13 -24.79 -11.91 -1.74
N ALA A 14 -23.55 -12.18 -2.13
CA ALA A 14 -22.47 -11.20 -2.12
C ALA A 14 -22.72 -10.05 -3.13
N ALA A 15 -23.35 -10.32 -4.27
CA ALA A 15 -23.68 -9.27 -5.25
C ALA A 15 -24.69 -8.24 -4.71
N PHE A 16 -25.58 -8.64 -3.79
CA PHE A 16 -26.52 -7.72 -3.14
C PHE A 16 -25.96 -7.07 -1.86
N ALA A 17 -24.93 -7.66 -1.26
CA ALA A 17 -24.30 -7.16 -0.03
C ALA A 17 -23.01 -6.36 -0.29
N ALA A 18 -22.42 -6.44 -1.49
CA ALA A 18 -21.21 -5.70 -1.83
C ALA A 18 -21.53 -4.21 -2.03
N PRO A 19 -20.69 -3.30 -1.51
CA PRO A 19 -20.84 -1.87 -1.79
C PRO A 19 -20.72 -1.63 -3.30
N ALA A 20 -21.81 -1.16 -3.92
CA ALA A 20 -21.82 -0.77 -5.33
C ALA A 20 -21.03 0.54 -5.58
N ILE A 21 -20.65 1.24 -4.51
CA ILE A 21 -19.89 2.49 -4.55
C ILE A 21 -18.45 2.17 -4.17
N ILE A 22 -17.58 2.13 -5.19
CA ILE A 22 -16.13 2.01 -5.02
C ILE A 22 -15.44 3.35 -5.34
N PRO A 23 -14.39 3.74 -4.60
CA PRO A 23 -13.62 4.94 -4.91
C PRO A 23 -13.04 4.92 -6.33
N ALA A 24 -13.16 6.03 -7.06
CA ALA A 24 -12.68 6.14 -8.45
C ALA A 24 -11.17 5.83 -8.60
N ARG A 25 -10.38 6.10 -7.56
CA ARG A 25 -8.94 5.75 -7.48
C ARG A 25 -8.66 4.25 -7.62
N LEU A 26 -9.59 3.39 -7.19
CA LEU A 26 -9.43 1.94 -7.30
C LEU A 26 -9.62 1.44 -8.74
N LEU A 27 -10.21 2.27 -9.60
CA LEU A 27 -10.41 1.99 -11.03
C LEU A 27 -9.36 2.67 -11.92
N GLY A 28 -8.37 3.35 -11.33
CA GLY A 28 -7.35 4.08 -12.09
C GLY A 28 -7.90 5.26 -12.89
N ARG A 29 -9.04 5.82 -12.48
CA ARG A 29 -9.63 7.00 -13.13
C ARG A 29 -8.85 8.25 -12.74
N ASN A 30 -8.93 9.29 -13.57
CA ASN A 30 -8.25 10.58 -13.38
C ASN A 30 -6.72 10.44 -13.27
N ASP A 31 -6.13 9.58 -14.12
CA ASP A 31 -4.70 9.31 -14.19
C ASP A 31 -4.07 8.83 -12.87
N GLN A 32 -4.89 8.31 -11.94
CA GLN A 32 -4.38 7.71 -10.72
C GLN A 32 -3.84 6.32 -10.97
N VAL A 33 -2.70 6.04 -10.36
CA VAL A 33 -2.08 4.71 -10.41
C VAL A 33 -2.97 3.73 -9.64
N LEU A 34 -3.38 2.66 -10.32
CA LEU A 34 -4.09 1.55 -9.70
C LEU A 34 -3.26 1.02 -8.52
N PRO A 35 -3.89 0.70 -7.37
CA PRO A 35 -3.16 0.11 -6.25
C PRO A 35 -2.34 -1.12 -6.63
N SER A 36 -2.84 -1.96 -7.54
CA SER A 36 -2.16 -3.16 -8.05
C SER A 36 -0.92 -2.87 -8.91
N ASN A 37 -0.80 -1.65 -9.43
CA ASN A 37 0.28 -1.26 -10.35
C ASN A 37 1.38 -0.48 -9.63
N LYS A 38 1.25 -0.26 -8.31
CA LYS A 38 2.30 0.39 -7.53
C LYS A 38 3.50 -0.52 -7.36
N ILE A 39 4.69 0.04 -7.46
CA ILE A 39 5.95 -0.61 -7.15
C ILE A 39 6.06 -0.75 -5.63
N THR A 40 6.11 -2.00 -5.16
CA THR A 40 6.38 -2.31 -3.75
C THR A 40 7.88 -2.27 -3.51
N MET A 41 8.34 -1.44 -2.57
CA MET A 41 9.76 -1.17 -2.39
C MET A 41 10.20 -1.28 -0.93
N ALA A 42 11.44 -1.74 -0.75
CA ALA A 42 12.16 -1.68 0.52
C ALA A 42 13.34 -0.71 0.41
N CYS A 43 13.57 0.08 1.46
CA CYS A 43 14.71 0.97 1.56
C CYS A 43 15.72 0.39 2.57
N ILE A 44 16.91 0.00 2.10
CA ILE A 44 17.99 -0.56 2.93
C ILE A 44 19.15 0.44 2.95
N GLY A 45 19.55 0.86 4.15
CA GLY A 45 20.44 1.99 4.36
C GLY A 45 19.68 3.30 4.19
N VAL A 46 19.20 3.84 5.32
CA VAL A 46 18.33 5.02 5.39
C VAL A 46 18.95 6.16 6.20
N GLY A 47 20.26 6.13 6.44
CA GLY A 47 21.05 7.26 6.93
C GLY A 47 21.47 8.26 5.84
N TRP A 48 21.65 9.53 6.21
CA TRP A 48 22.10 10.63 5.34
C TRP A 48 21.36 10.71 3.99
N GLN A 49 22.02 10.36 2.87
CA GLN A 49 21.40 10.38 1.54
C GLN A 49 20.31 9.31 1.39
N GLY A 50 20.39 8.21 2.15
CA GLY A 50 19.38 7.17 2.16
C GLY A 50 18.01 7.71 2.56
N THR A 51 17.95 8.60 3.56
CA THR A 51 16.71 9.28 3.98
C THR A 51 16.14 10.14 2.85
N GLY A 52 16.98 10.96 2.21
CA GLY A 52 16.54 11.82 1.10
C GLY A 52 16.03 11.02 -0.10
N ASN A 53 16.69 9.91 -0.44
CA ASN A 53 16.24 9.02 -1.51
C ASN A 53 14.91 8.36 -1.15
N MET A 54 14.76 7.83 0.07
CA MET A 54 13.52 7.26 0.57
C MET A 54 12.38 8.30 0.51
N GLU A 55 12.60 9.53 0.97
CA GLU A 55 11.59 10.59 0.91
C GLU A 55 11.17 10.96 -0.50
N ASN A 56 12.09 10.95 -1.47
CA ASN A 56 11.75 11.18 -2.87
C ASN A 56 10.79 10.09 -3.36
N PHE A 57 11.06 8.82 -3.04
CA PHE A 57 10.16 7.72 -3.39
C PHE A 57 8.82 7.76 -2.67
N LEU A 58 8.77 8.25 -1.43
CA LEU A 58 7.50 8.45 -0.70
C LEU A 58 6.58 9.48 -1.40
N ARG A 59 7.13 10.37 -2.22
CA ARG A 59 6.37 11.34 -3.02
C ARG A 59 5.88 10.79 -4.34
N GLU A 60 6.41 9.65 -4.79
CA GLU A 60 6.02 9.02 -6.05
C GLU A 60 4.69 8.28 -5.90
N SER A 61 3.70 8.66 -6.72
CA SER A 61 2.34 8.13 -6.59
C SER A 61 2.21 6.65 -6.98
N ASP A 62 3.14 6.16 -7.81
CA ASP A 62 3.27 4.78 -8.26
C ASP A 62 4.22 3.94 -7.40
N CYS A 63 4.76 4.49 -6.31
CA CYS A 63 5.61 3.76 -5.38
C CYS A 63 4.94 3.57 -4.02
N GLN A 64 5.28 2.47 -3.35
CA GLN A 64 4.93 2.23 -1.96
C GLN A 64 6.12 1.63 -1.21
N VAL A 65 6.69 2.40 -0.30
CA VAL A 65 7.74 1.93 0.61
C VAL A 65 7.08 1.13 1.73
N VAL A 66 7.36 -0.16 1.82
CA VAL A 66 6.75 -1.07 2.80
C VAL A 66 7.70 -1.53 3.90
N VAL A 67 9.01 -1.39 3.67
CA VAL A 67 10.04 -1.82 4.61
C VAL A 67 11.18 -0.80 4.61
N VAL A 68 11.69 -0.50 5.80
CA VAL A 68 12.93 0.23 6.01
C VAL A 68 13.90 -0.62 6.83
N CYS A 69 15.19 -0.49 6.55
CA CYS A 69 16.25 -1.22 7.25
C CYS A 69 17.49 -0.34 7.37
N ASP A 70 18.06 -0.27 8.58
CA ASP A 70 19.38 0.32 8.84
C ASP A 70 20.07 -0.45 9.97
N LEU A 71 21.41 -0.40 9.99
CA LEU A 71 22.19 -0.94 11.10
C LEU A 71 22.21 0.01 12.31
N ASP A 72 22.08 1.32 12.07
CA ASP A 72 21.94 2.32 13.11
C ASP A 72 20.47 2.43 13.54
N GLU A 73 20.20 2.12 14.82
CA GLU A 73 18.85 2.12 15.40
C GLU A 73 18.17 3.49 15.30
N LYS A 74 18.91 4.59 15.40
CA LYS A 74 18.32 5.93 15.29
C LYS A 74 17.87 6.22 13.86
N HIS A 75 18.71 5.89 12.87
CA HIS A 75 18.33 6.02 11.46
C HIS A 75 17.13 5.15 11.12
N LEU A 76 17.08 3.92 11.62
CA LEU A 76 15.96 3.01 11.43
C LEU A 76 14.66 3.59 12.01
N GLU A 77 14.70 4.04 13.27
CA GLU A 77 13.53 4.60 13.96
C GLU A 77 13.05 5.91 13.32
N ASP A 78 13.97 6.75 12.84
CA ASP A 78 13.64 7.97 12.12
C ASP A 78 12.96 7.67 10.78
N ALA A 79 13.51 6.75 10.00
CA ALA A 79 12.91 6.31 8.75
C ALA A 79 11.54 5.67 8.97
N ARG A 80 11.40 4.77 9.96
CA ARG A 80 10.12 4.14 10.32
C ARG A 80 9.08 5.20 10.63
N ARG A 81 9.43 6.22 11.42
CA ARG A 81 8.52 7.32 11.76
C ARG A 81 8.10 8.13 10.53
N ILE A 82 9.02 8.45 9.63
CA ILE A 82 8.73 9.20 8.41
C ILE A 82 7.74 8.41 7.54
N VAL A 83 8.04 7.13 7.28
CA VAL A 83 7.17 6.24 6.49
C VAL A 83 5.78 6.11 7.14
N ASN A 84 5.75 5.85 8.45
CA ASN A 84 4.51 5.69 9.20
C ASN A 84 3.65 6.96 9.22
N SER A 85 4.29 8.13 9.37
CA SER A 85 3.60 9.42 9.32
C SER A 85 3.01 9.71 7.93
N THR A 86 3.69 9.27 6.87
CA THR A 86 3.29 9.47 5.46
C THR A 86 2.08 8.61 5.09
N TYR A 87 2.06 7.35 5.55
CA TYR A 87 0.99 6.41 5.24
C TYR A 87 -0.09 6.30 6.34
N HIS A 88 0.08 7.02 7.44
CA HIS A 88 -0.82 7.03 8.59
C HIS A 88 -1.03 5.64 9.22
N ASN A 89 0.05 4.86 9.33
CA ASN A 89 0.10 3.55 9.99
C ASN A 89 1.11 3.56 11.16
N ASN A 90 1.26 2.43 11.87
CA ASN A 90 2.13 2.31 13.06
C ASN A 90 2.93 1.00 13.02
N ASP A 91 3.28 0.57 11.81
CA ASP A 91 3.93 -0.71 11.56
C ASP A 91 5.42 -0.68 11.97
#